data_AF-A0A6H1Z9Q4-F1
#
_entry.id   AF-A0A6H1Z9Q4-F1
#
_cell.length_a   1.000
_cell.length_b   1.000
_cell.length_c   1.000
_cell.angle_alpha   90.00
_cell.angle_beta   90.00
_cell.angle_gamma   90.00
#
_symmetry.space_group_name_H-M   'P 1'
#
loop_
_entity.id
_entity.type
_entity.pdbx_description
1 polymer ?
#
loop_
_entity_poly.entity_id
_entity_poly.type
_entity_poly.pdbx_seq_one_letter_code
_entity_poly.pdbx_strand_id
1 'polypeptide(L)' 'MSLMKMTYPLAHAAATDEGNRSMRAGGRRRWSEEDYNASAKEFNRIFPVDQDIRICCPPKEIQP' A
#
# COMPACT_ATOMS: atom_id res chain seq x y z
N MET A 1 5.57 -15.78 13.78
CA MET A 1 4.27 -15.52 13.13
C MET A 1 4.57 -15.09 11.71
N SER A 2 4.20 -15.88 10.71
CA SER A 2 4.37 -15.49 9.31
C SER A 2 3.48 -14.27 9.06
N LEU A 3 4.09 -13.09 8.87
CA LEU A 3 3.40 -11.92 8.34
C LEU A 3 2.87 -12.33 6.98
N MET A 4 1.57 -12.62 6.88
CA MET A 4 0.93 -12.90 5.59
C MET A 4 1.28 -11.74 4.66
N LYS A 5 2.08 -12.03 3.62
CA LYS A 5 2.44 -11.03 2.61
C LYS A 5 1.14 -10.52 2.01
N MET A 6 0.71 -9.32 2.41
CA MET A 6 -0.48 -8.70 1.86
C MET A 6 -0.22 -8.49 0.36
N THR A 7 -1.09 -9.02 -0.50
CA THR A 7 -0.89 -8.89 -1.93
C THR A 7 -1.29 -7.48 -2.38
N TYR A 8 -0.62 -6.96 -3.41
CA TYR A 8 -0.93 -5.65 -3.98
C TYR A 8 -2.44 -5.45 -4.26
N PRO A 9 -3.17 -6.41 -4.86
CA PRO A 9 -4.61 -6.24 -5.12
C PRO A 9 -5.44 -6.05 -3.85
N LEU A 10 -5.09 -6.72 -2.75
CA LEU A 10 -5.79 -6.58 -1.47
C LEU A 10 -5.52 -5.21 -0.84
N ALA A 11 -4.26 -4.76 -0.86
CA ALA A 11 -3.90 -3.43 -0.38
C ALA A 11 -4.57 -2.32 -1.21
N HIS A 12 -4.60 -2.48 -2.54
CA HIS A 12 -5.26 -1.55 -3.45
C HIS A 12 -6.78 -1.47 -3.23
N ALA A 13 -7.43 -2.62 -3.04
CA ALA A 13 -8.87 -2.67 -2.76
C ALA A 13 -9.22 -1.96 -1.43
N ALA A 14 -8.45 -2.22 -0.36
CA ALA A 14 -8.64 -1.59 0.93
C ALA A 14 -8.42 -0.06 0.88
N ALA A 15 -7.37 0.38 0.20
CA ALA A 15 -7.09 1.79 -0.03
C ALA A 15 -8.22 2.50 -0.79
N THR A 16 -8.73 1.85 -1.84
CA THR A 16 -9.84 2.39 -2.65
C THR A 16 -11.12 2.51 -1.83
N ASP A 17 -11.39 1.58 -0.91
CA ASP A 17 -12.55 1.68 -0.01
C ASP A 17 -12.44 2.89 0.93
N GLU A 18 -11.25 3.16 1.47
CA GLU A 18 -11.02 4.33 2.32
C GLU A 18 -11.16 5.66 1.54
N GLY A 19 -10.63 5.72 0.31
CA GLY A 19 -10.86 6.87 -0.57
C GLY A 19 -12.34 7.09 -0.89
N ASN A 20 -13.08 6.01 -1.17
CA ASN A 20 -14.53 6.06 -1.37
C ASN A 20 -15.29 6.49 -0.12
N ARG A 21 -14.86 6.07 1.07
CA ARG A 21 -15.43 6.49 2.36
C ARG A 21 -15.22 7.98 2.58
N SER A 22 -14.01 8.49 2.36
CA SER A 22 -13.70 9.92 2.43
C SER A 22 -14.57 10.73 1.46
N MET A 23 -14.70 10.26 0.21
CA MET A 23 -15.52 10.91 -0.81
C MET A 23 -16.99 10.99 -0.37
N ARG A 24 -17.55 9.88 0.15
CA ARG A 24 -18.93 9.81 0.64
C ARG A 24 -19.15 10.69 1.88
N ALA A 25 -18.19 10.73 2.80
CA ALA A 25 -18.23 11.59 3.97
C ALA A 25 -18.26 13.08 3.59
N GLY A 26 -17.57 13.45 2.51
CA GLY A 26 -17.62 14.79 1.92
C GLY A 26 -18.85 15.06 1.03
N GLY A 27 -19.77 14.10 0.85
CA GLY A 27 -20.95 14.25 0.00
C GLY A 27 -20.64 14.38 -1.51
N ARG A 28 -19.42 14.01 -1.93
CA ARG A 28 -18.96 14.14 -3.31
C ARG A 28 -19.33 12.92 -4.16
N ARG A 29 -19.42 13.13 -5.47
CA ARG A 29 -19.61 12.05 -6.47
C ARG A 29 -18.34 11.68 -7.24
N ARG A 30 -17.28 12.44 -7.03
CA ARG A 30 -15.96 12.26 -7.65
C ARG A 30 -14.91 12.48 -6.56
N TRP A 31 -13.79 11.77 -6.69
CA TRP A 31 -12.68 11.91 -5.77
C TRP A 31 -12.07 13.31 -5.88
N SER A 32 -11.79 13.91 -4.74
CA SER A 32 -10.88 15.04 -4.63
C SER A 32 -9.46 14.57 -4.35
N GLU A 33 -8.53 15.52 -4.30
CA GLU A 33 -7.16 15.27 -3.84
C GLU A 33 -7.11 14.73 -2.40
N GLU A 34 -8.02 15.17 -1.52
CA GLU A 34 -8.10 14.68 -0.15
C GLU A 34 -8.50 13.19 -0.09
N ASP A 35 -9.43 12.78 -0.95
CA ASP A 35 -9.88 11.38 -1.05
C ASP A 35 -8.75 10.48 -1.57
N TYR A 36 -7.98 10.99 -2.54
CA TYR A 36 -6.78 10.32 -3.03
C TYR A 36 -5.72 10.19 -1.94
N ASN A 37 -5.48 11.25 -1.16
CA ASN A 37 -4.53 11.23 -0.05
C ASN A 37 -4.94 10.23 1.04
N ALA A 38 -6.23 10.12 1.35
CA ALA A 38 -6.75 9.13 2.28
C ALA A 38 -6.50 7.70 1.77
N SER A 39 -6.79 7.44 0.49
CA SER A 39 -6.49 6.17 -0.17
C SER A 39 -4.99 5.84 -0.15
N ALA A 40 -4.12 6.77 -0.54
CA ALA A 40 -2.68 6.57 -0.57
C ALA A 40 -2.09 6.31 0.82
N LYS A 41 -2.59 7.01 1.86
CA LYS A 41 -2.20 6.78 3.25
C LYS A 41 -2.52 5.36 3.70
N GLU A 42 -3.70 4.85 3.38
CA GLU A 42 -4.11 3.50 3.74
C GLU A 42 -3.34 2.43 2.96
N PHE A 43 -3.09 2.67 1.67
CA PHE A 43 -2.23 1.80 0.86
C PHE A 43 -0.83 1.66 1.46
N ASN A 44 -0.18 2.78 1.77
CA ASN A 44 1.18 2.78 2.33
C ASN A 44 1.26 2.16 3.73
N ARG A 45 0.16 2.23 4.50
CA ARG A 45 0.04 1.56 5.80
C ARG A 45 0.00 0.03 5.64
N ILE A 46 -0.71 -0.46 4.63
CA ILE A 46 -0.96 -1.89 4.40
C ILE A 46 0.20 -2.53 3.61
N PHE A 47 0.72 -1.84 2.60
CA PHE A 47 1.77 -2.29 1.71
C PHE A 47 2.97 -1.34 1.81
N PRO A 48 3.73 -1.40 2.93
CA PRO A 48 4.96 -0.63 3.04
C PRO A 48 5.94 -1.12 1.97
N VAL A 49 6.45 -0.19 1.17
CA VAL A 49 7.42 -0.48 0.09
C VAL A 49 8.78 -0.90 0.66
N ASP A 50 8.98 -0.73 1.96
CA ASP A 50 10.20 -1.10 2.67
C ASP A 50 10.09 -2.44 3.39
N GLN A 51 11.15 -3.23 3.25
CA GLN A 51 11.55 -4.42 4.02
C GLN A 51 11.23 -5.80 3.42
N ASP A 52 11.63 -6.05 2.18
CA ASP A 52 12.13 -7.40 1.82
C ASP A 52 13.08 -7.45 0.60
N ILE A 53 13.59 -6.31 0.10
CA ILE A 53 14.61 -6.27 -0.97
C ILE A 53 16.00 -6.71 -0.46
N ARG A 54 16.13 -7.17 0.79
CA ARG A 54 17.38 -7.73 1.32
C ARG A 54 17.45 -9.26 1.31
N ILE A 55 16.37 -9.97 0.98
CA ILE A 55 16.37 -11.45 1.04
C ILE A 55 16.68 -12.09 -0.33
N CYS A 56 16.43 -11.40 -1.45
CA CYS A 56 16.47 -12.04 -2.77
C CYS A 56 17.75 -11.80 -3.59
N CYS A 57 18.64 -10.90 -3.17
CA CYS A 57 19.94 -10.74 -3.82
C CYS A 57 21.02 -11.15 -2.81
N PRO A 58 21.56 -12.37 -2.86
CA PRO A 58 22.78 -12.64 -2.12
C PRO A 58 23.83 -11.64 -2.61
N PRO A 59 24.58 -10.97 -1.71
CA PRO A 59 25.77 -10.25 -2.14
C PRO A 59 26.62 -11.25 -2.92
N LYS A 60 26.93 -10.95 -4.19
CA LYS A 60 27.89 -11.76 -4.95
C LYS A 60 29.14 -11.83 -4.09
N GLU A 61 29.42 -13.00 -3.52
CA GLU A 61 30.69 -13.30 -2.91
C GLU A 61 31.76 -12.98 -3.97
N ILE A 62 32.54 -11.93 -3.73
CA ILE A 62 33.81 -11.76 -4.40
C ILE A 62 34.70 -12.83 -3.77
N GLN A 63 34.72 -14.02 -4.38
CA GLN A 63 35.75 -15.01 -4.08
C GLN A 63 37.08 -14.49 -4.67
N PRO A 64 38.20 -14.61 -3.93
CA PRO A 64 39.51 -14.17 -4.39
C PRO A 64 40.02 -14.97 -5.60
#